data_AF-A0A4Z2BIF9-F1
#
_entry.id   AF-A0A4Z2BIF9-F1
#
_cell.length_a   1.000
_cell.length_b   1.000
_cell.length_c   1.000
_cell.angle_alpha   90.00
_cell.angle_beta   90.00
_cell.angle_gamma   90.00
#
_symmetry.space_group_name_H-M   'P 1'
#
loop_
_entity.id
_entity.type
_entity.pdbx_description
1 polymer ?
#
loop_
_entity_poly.entity_id
_entity_poly.type
_entity_poly.pdbx_seq_one_letter_code
_entity_poly.pdbx_strand_id
1 'polypeptide(L)'
;MHQTSVRPVHVPSEPDSSYFLRVDWSGRGLGCGFELLLTDGQNAWRGDVSEAAVCREAEELEMQPERYIQDLQQALTGTEKSTNYSFVLTPSPPNSSSAVTLAYEKVQRDISFRMGSVAAESRPRANGGSEGVTGPQSPEGKRFGMPQQQT
;
A
#
# COMPACT_ATOMS: atom_id res chain seq x y z
N MET A 1 10.83 18.13 9.82
CA MET A 1 9.36 18.23 9.87
C MET A 1 8.79 17.05 9.12
N HIS A 2 7.76 16.41 9.65
CA HIS A 2 7.03 15.34 8.98
C HIS A 2 5.73 15.96 8.45
N GLN A 3 5.39 15.68 7.20
CA GLN A 3 4.20 16.22 6.54
C GLN A 3 3.33 15.07 6.04
N THR A 4 2.03 15.28 6.14
CA THR A 4 1.01 14.33 5.70
C THR A 4 0.01 15.08 4.84
N SER A 5 -0.38 14.48 3.71
CA SER A 5 -1.47 14.94 2.86
C SER A 5 -2.47 13.81 2.64
N VAL A 6 -3.76 14.12 2.69
CA VAL A 6 -4.84 13.18 2.38
C VAL A 6 -5.73 13.82 1.32
N ARG A 7 -6.01 13.09 0.24
CA ARG A 7 -6.96 13.52 -0.78
C ARG A 7 -7.77 12.35 -1.35
N PRO A 8 -9.01 12.60 -1.80
CA PRO A 8 -9.70 11.64 -2.65
C PRO A 8 -8.96 11.51 -4.00
N VAL A 9 -8.95 10.30 -4.54
CA VAL A 9 -8.46 10.02 -5.89
C VAL A 9 -9.52 9.25 -6.66
N HIS A 10 -9.69 9.61 -7.93
CA HIS A 10 -10.58 8.90 -8.82
C HIS A 10 -9.79 7.87 -9.63
N VAL A 11 -10.30 6.64 -9.66
CA VAL A 11 -9.70 5.53 -10.39
C VAL A 11 -10.67 5.13 -11.51
N PRO A 12 -10.35 5.42 -12.79
CA PRO A 12 -11.29 5.21 -13.88
C PRO A 12 -11.74 3.75 -14.07
N SER A 13 -10.93 2.77 -13.65
CA SER A 13 -11.29 1.35 -13.71
C SER A 13 -12.36 0.96 -12.69
N GLU A 14 -12.57 1.76 -11.65
CA GLU A 14 -13.52 1.52 -10.57
C GLU A 14 -14.29 2.80 -10.23
N PRO A 15 -15.15 3.28 -11.15
CA PRO A 15 -15.78 4.59 -11.04
C PRO A 15 -16.78 4.71 -9.88
N ASP A 16 -17.30 3.58 -9.41
CA ASP A 16 -18.25 3.50 -8.29
C ASP A 16 -17.55 3.44 -6.92
N SER A 17 -16.22 3.27 -6.90
CA SER A 17 -15.41 3.19 -5.68
C SER A 17 -14.79 4.54 -5.32
N SER A 18 -14.85 4.89 -4.04
CA SER A 18 -14.21 6.10 -3.50
C SER A 18 -12.87 5.75 -2.86
N TYR A 19 -11.78 6.15 -3.51
CA TYR A 19 -10.44 5.94 -2.99
C TYR A 19 -9.89 7.19 -2.30
N PHE A 20 -9.22 6.99 -1.17
CA PHE A 20 -8.48 8.03 -0.47
C PHE A 20 -7.00 7.69 -0.46
N LEU A 21 -6.20 8.67 -0.88
CA LEU A 21 -4.75 8.60 -0.90
C LEU A 21 -4.19 9.44 0.24
N ARG A 22 -3.47 8.81 1.15
CA ARG A 22 -2.63 9.47 2.14
C ARG A 22 -1.17 9.35 1.73
N VAL A 23 -0.43 10.44 1.84
CA VAL A 23 0.98 10.52 1.52
C VAL A 23 1.70 11.15 2.71
N ASP A 24 2.67 10.43 3.24
CA ASP A 24 3.47 10.81 4.39
C ASP A 24 4.93 10.98 3.93
N TRP A 25 5.54 12.14 4.18
CA TRP A 25 6.94 12.37 3.81
C TRP A 25 7.68 13.15 4.88
N SER A 26 9.01 13.01 4.85
CA SER A 26 9.91 13.70 5.77
C SER A 26 10.92 14.54 4.99
N GLY A 27 11.43 15.59 5.61
CA GLY A 27 12.46 16.43 4.99
C GLY A 27 11.90 17.52 4.09
N ARG A 28 12.56 17.81 2.96
CA ARG A 28 12.26 18.94 2.07
C ARG A 28 11.33 18.59 0.89
N GLY A 29 10.47 17.58 1.06
CA GLY A 29 9.46 17.20 0.07
C GLY A 29 9.54 15.73 -0.32
N LEU A 30 8.77 15.35 -1.34
CA LEU A 30 8.68 13.97 -1.83
C LEU A 30 10.00 13.45 -2.43
N GLY A 31 10.93 14.36 -2.77
CA GLY A 31 12.28 14.02 -3.23
C GLY A 31 13.08 13.14 -2.27
N CYS A 32 12.86 13.28 -0.95
CA CYS A 32 13.57 12.49 0.07
C CYS A 32 12.95 11.11 0.32
N GLY A 33 11.98 10.70 -0.52
CA GLY A 33 11.16 9.53 -0.30
C GLY A 33 9.90 9.85 0.51
N PHE A 34 8.90 8.98 0.33
CA PHE A 34 7.59 9.13 0.91
C PHE A 34 6.92 7.77 1.06
N GLU A 35 5.98 7.71 1.97
CA GLU A 35 5.08 6.59 2.17
C GLU A 35 3.71 6.95 1.63
N LEU A 36 3.08 5.96 1.00
CA LEU A 36 1.77 6.06 0.40
C LEU A 36 0.84 5.05 1.07
N LEU A 37 -0.35 5.49 1.46
CA LEU A 37 -1.42 4.66 1.95
C LEU A 37 -2.68 4.93 1.16
N LEU A 38 -3.14 3.94 0.42
CA LEU A 38 -4.39 3.97 -0.33
C LEU A 38 -5.47 3.20 0.42
N THR A 39 -6.70 3.71 0.45
CA THR A 39 -7.84 2.99 1.04
C THR A 39 -9.12 3.23 0.26
N ASP A 40 -9.95 2.19 0.16
CA ASP A 40 -11.32 2.22 -0.40
C ASP A 40 -12.38 2.28 0.73
N GLY A 41 -11.96 2.43 1.99
CA GLY A 41 -12.82 2.38 3.18
C GLY A 41 -13.01 0.98 3.79
N GLN A 42 -12.62 -0.08 3.08
CA GLN A 42 -12.67 -1.48 3.56
C GLN A 42 -11.27 -2.08 3.74
N ASN A 43 -10.41 -1.86 2.75
CA ASN A 43 -9.04 -2.29 2.64
C ASN A 43 -8.10 -1.08 2.72
N ALA A 44 -6.85 -1.35 3.07
CA ALA A 44 -5.80 -0.35 3.04
C ALA A 44 -4.53 -0.96 2.47
N TRP A 45 -3.93 -0.30 1.49
CA TRP A 45 -2.68 -0.73 0.85
C TRP A 45 -1.59 0.29 1.12
N ARG A 46 -0.45 -0.17 1.65
CA ARG A 46 0.70 0.67 1.97
C ARG A 46 1.84 0.37 1.02
N GLY A 47 2.46 1.42 0.48
CA GLY A 47 3.67 1.33 -0.32
C GLY A 47 4.67 2.39 0.12
N ASP A 48 5.95 2.05 0.06
CA ASP A 48 7.05 2.93 0.45
C ASP A 48 7.91 3.24 -0.78
N VAL A 49 8.25 4.52 -0.95
CA VAL A 49 9.09 5.01 -2.05
C VAL A 49 10.31 5.69 -1.46
N SER A 50 11.50 5.19 -1.78
CA SER A 50 12.76 5.76 -1.32
C SER A 50 13.19 6.95 -2.20
N GLU A 51 14.04 7.81 -1.65
CA GLU A 51 14.71 8.89 -2.43
C GLU A 51 15.36 8.36 -3.70
N ALA A 52 16.08 7.22 -3.60
CA ALA A 52 16.72 6.60 -4.74
C ALA A 52 15.73 6.18 -5.83
N ALA A 53 14.53 5.71 -5.44
CA ALA A 53 13.47 5.39 -6.40
C ALA A 53 12.93 6.64 -7.09
N VAL A 54 12.74 7.75 -6.36
CA VAL A 54 12.29 9.03 -6.92
C VAL A 54 13.30 9.57 -7.92
N CYS A 55 14.59 9.58 -7.58
CA CYS A 55 15.65 10.04 -8.49
C CYS A 55 15.73 9.16 -9.73
N ARG A 56 15.65 7.83 -9.56
CA ARG A 56 15.69 6.89 -10.67
C ARG A 56 14.52 7.07 -11.65
N GLU A 57 13.29 7.23 -11.15
CA GLU A 57 12.12 7.48 -11.99
C GLU A 57 12.27 8.80 -12.77
N ALA A 58 12.81 9.85 -12.14
CA ALA A 58 13.09 11.11 -12.83
C ALA A 58 14.11 10.93 -13.96
N GLU A 59 15.19 10.17 -13.72
CA GLU A 59 16.20 9.84 -14.73
C GLU A 59 15.63 9.00 -15.88
N GLU A 60 14.81 7.99 -15.58
CA GLU A 60 14.16 7.12 -16.58
C GLU A 60 13.18 7.90 -17.47
N LEU A 61 12.56 8.95 -16.94
CA LEU A 61 11.71 9.87 -17.70
C LEU A 61 12.49 10.99 -18.42
N GLU A 62 13.82 11.02 -18.30
CA GLU A 62 14.69 12.10 -18.79
C GLU A 62 14.23 13.50 -18.30
N MET A 63 13.70 13.55 -17.07
CA MET A 63 13.19 14.76 -16.44
C MET A 63 14.17 15.28 -15.38
N GLN A 64 14.24 16.60 -15.24
CA GLN A 64 14.97 17.19 -14.12
C GLN A 64 14.31 16.79 -12.80
N PRO A 65 15.08 16.30 -11.79
CA PRO A 65 14.53 15.84 -10.52
C PRO A 65 13.61 16.87 -9.84
N GLU A 66 13.95 18.15 -9.88
CA GLU A 66 13.14 19.22 -9.30
C GLU A 66 11.76 19.32 -9.97
N ARG A 67 11.72 19.16 -11.29
CA ARG A 67 10.47 19.19 -12.07
C ARG A 67 9.65 17.93 -11.82
N TYR A 68 10.30 16.77 -11.76
CA TYR A 68 9.65 15.51 -11.41
C TYR A 68 9.01 15.60 -10.02
N ILE A 69 9.75 16.08 -9.02
CA ILE A 69 9.25 16.25 -7.64
C ILE A 69 8.08 17.24 -7.58
N GLN A 70 8.13 18.34 -8.35
CA GLN A 70 7.03 19.29 -8.41
C GLN A 70 5.76 18.66 -9.02
N ASP A 71 5.90 17.93 -10.13
CA ASP A 71 4.80 17.21 -10.76
C ASP A 71 4.26 16.11 -9.84
N LEU A 72 5.14 15.39 -9.15
CA LEU A 72 4.80 14.36 -8.17
C LEU A 72 4.01 14.94 -6.98
N GLN A 73 4.43 16.10 -6.47
CA GLN A 73 3.67 16.82 -5.44
C GLN A 73 2.28 17.22 -5.95
N GLN A 74 2.19 17.76 -7.17
CA GLN A 74 0.88 18.12 -7.74
C GLN A 74 -0.02 16.90 -7.96
N ALA A 75 0.54 15.77 -8.39
CA ALA A 75 -0.21 14.53 -8.59
C ALA A 75 -0.74 13.98 -7.25
N LEU A 76 0.16 13.82 -6.28
CA LEU A 76 -0.12 13.09 -5.04
C LEU A 76 -0.74 13.95 -3.92
N THR A 77 -0.44 15.26 -3.89
CA THR A 77 -0.91 16.20 -2.84
C THR A 77 -1.68 17.39 -3.38
N GLY A 78 -1.86 17.49 -4.70
CA GLY A 78 -2.61 18.59 -5.32
C GLY A 78 -4.07 18.65 -4.87
N THR A 79 -4.79 19.67 -5.34
CA THR A 79 -6.25 19.80 -5.16
C THR A 79 -7.00 19.31 -6.39
N GLU A 80 -8.29 18.99 -6.26
CA GLU A 80 -9.14 18.43 -7.34
C GLU A 80 -9.09 19.20 -8.68
N LYS A 81 -8.68 20.47 -8.65
CA LYS A 81 -8.52 21.30 -9.86
C LYS A 81 -7.35 20.88 -10.76
N SER A 82 -6.52 19.94 -10.32
CA SER A 82 -5.43 19.38 -11.11
C SER A 82 -5.96 18.20 -11.95
N THR A 83 -6.82 18.50 -12.95
CA THR A 83 -7.37 17.52 -13.92
C THR A 83 -6.29 16.91 -14.84
N ASN A 84 -5.03 17.26 -14.62
CA ASN A 84 -3.90 16.80 -15.40
C ASN A 84 -3.29 15.50 -14.85
N TYR A 85 -3.92 14.86 -13.86
CA TYR A 85 -3.41 13.60 -13.31
C TYR A 85 -4.51 12.56 -13.16
N SER A 86 -4.19 11.33 -13.52
CA SER A 86 -5.07 10.16 -13.42
C SER A 86 -4.36 9.07 -12.62
N PHE A 87 -5.15 8.22 -11.93
CA PHE A 87 -4.65 7.11 -11.16
C PHE A 87 -5.16 5.81 -11.74
N VAL A 88 -4.28 4.82 -11.86
CA VAL A 88 -4.59 3.49 -12.36
C VAL A 88 -4.23 2.48 -11.29
N LEU A 89 -5.19 1.64 -10.91
CA LEU A 89 -4.97 0.53 -9.99
C LEU A 89 -4.93 -0.78 -10.76
N THR A 90 -3.86 -1.53 -10.56
CA THR A 90 -3.68 -2.86 -11.15
C THR A 90 -3.47 -3.88 -10.04
N PRO A 91 -4.32 -4.90 -9.91
CA PRO A 91 -4.05 -6.00 -8.99
C PRO A 91 -2.80 -6.78 -9.42
N SER A 92 -1.98 -7.16 -8.44
CA SER A 92 -0.80 -7.99 -8.71
C SER A 92 -1.21 -9.46 -9.02
N PRO A 93 -0.32 -10.27 -9.65
CA PRO A 93 -0.65 -11.63 -10.07
C PRO A 93 -1.15 -12.53 -8.93
N PRO A 94 -1.83 -13.66 -9.23
CA PRO A 94 -2.62 -14.44 -8.27
C PRO A 94 -1.84 -15.11 -7.14
N ASN A 95 -0.51 -15.02 -7.12
CA ASN A 95 0.34 -15.50 -6.03
C ASN A 95 0.44 -14.54 -4.85
N SER A 96 -0.02 -13.29 -5.01
CA SER A 96 -0.06 -12.26 -3.97
C SER A 96 -1.46 -11.69 -3.88
N SER A 97 -2.38 -12.37 -3.17
CA SER A 97 -3.82 -12.06 -3.04
C SER A 97 -4.17 -10.70 -2.39
N SER A 98 -3.19 -9.81 -2.27
CA SER A 98 -3.18 -8.70 -1.35
C SER A 98 -2.36 -7.50 -1.83
N ALA A 99 -1.58 -7.61 -2.91
CA ALA A 99 -0.79 -6.48 -3.42
C ALA A 99 -1.46 -5.85 -4.64
N VAL A 100 -1.42 -4.51 -4.68
CA VAL A 100 -1.91 -3.69 -5.78
C VAL A 100 -0.79 -2.75 -6.23
N THR A 101 -0.74 -2.47 -7.52
CA THR A 101 0.16 -1.46 -8.06
C THR A 101 -0.67 -0.21 -8.38
N LEU A 102 -0.35 0.88 -7.71
CA LEU A 102 -0.90 2.20 -8.00
C LEU A 102 0.04 2.92 -8.96
N ALA A 103 -0.40 3.15 -10.20
CA ALA A 103 0.28 4.01 -11.14
C ALA A 103 -0.37 5.40 -11.15
N TYR A 104 0.45 6.44 -11.24
CA TYR A 104 0.01 7.82 -11.40
C TYR A 104 0.48 8.32 -12.77
N GLU A 105 -0.47 8.86 -13.53
CA GLU A 105 -0.27 9.31 -14.89
C GLU A 105 -0.54 10.80 -15.00
N LYS A 106 0.21 11.49 -15.86
CA LYS A 106 -0.01 12.88 -16.21
C LYS A 106 -0.76 12.96 -17.54
N VAL A 107 -1.94 13.55 -17.52
CA VAL A 107 -2.80 13.79 -18.68
C VAL A 107 -2.46 15.15 -19.27
N GLN A 108 -2.06 15.17 -20.55
CA GLN A 108 -1.79 16.38 -21.32
C GLN A 108 -2.36 16.22 -22.73
N ARG A 109 -3.24 17.14 -23.13
CA ARG A 109 -3.83 17.16 -24.49
C ARG A 109 -4.40 15.79 -24.91
N ASP A 110 -5.20 15.19 -24.03
CA ASP A 110 -5.84 13.88 -24.22
C ASP A 110 -4.88 12.67 -24.31
N ILE A 111 -3.61 12.84 -23.94
CA ILE A 111 -2.63 11.77 -23.83
C ILE A 111 -2.22 11.62 -22.36
N SER A 112 -2.26 10.40 -21.83
CA SER A 112 -1.71 10.09 -20.51
C SER A 112 -0.30 9.54 -20.60
N PHE A 113 0.58 10.02 -19.72
CA PHE A 113 1.95 9.55 -19.58
C PHE A 113 2.16 9.04 -18.16
N ARG A 114 2.64 7.81 -18.01
CA ARG A 114 2.96 7.27 -16.69
C ARG A 114 4.13 8.04 -16.10
N MET A 115 3.88 8.67 -14.96
CA MET A 115 4.90 9.37 -14.18
C MET A 115 5.61 8.42 -13.22
N GLY A 116 4.95 7.33 -12.81
CA GLY A 116 5.56 6.30 -11.98
C GLY A 116 4.52 5.33 -11.44
N SER A 117 4.99 4.37 -10.65
CA SER A 117 4.11 3.42 -9.97
C SER A 117 4.66 2.99 -8.62
N VAL A 118 3.76 2.64 -7.72
CA VAL A 118 4.10 2.12 -6.39
C VAL A 118 3.40 0.78 -6.20
N ALA A 119 4.17 -0.25 -5.89
CA ALA A 119 3.62 -1.50 -5.38
C ALA A 119 3.24 -1.31 -3.92
N ALA A 120 1.97 -1.56 -3.60
CA ALA A 120 1.41 -1.41 -2.26
C ALA A 120 0.82 -2.74 -1.80
N GLU A 121 1.11 -3.11 -0.56
CA GLU A 121 0.63 -4.35 0.04
C GLU A 121 -0.56 -4.08 0.94
N SER A 122 -1.58 -4.94 0.89
CA SER A 122 -2.73 -4.80 1.75
C SER A 122 -2.28 -5.01 3.18
N ARG A 123 -2.59 -4.06 4.03
CA ARG A 123 -2.45 -4.23 5.47
C ARG A 123 -3.70 -4.95 5.94
N PRO A 124 -3.57 -6.19 6.46
CA PRO A 124 -4.70 -6.79 7.13
C PRO A 124 -5.09 -5.87 8.28
N ARG A 125 -6.39 -5.56 8.37
CA ARG A 125 -6.95 -4.98 9.58
C ARG A 125 -6.61 -5.95 10.70
N ALA A 126 -5.87 -5.49 11.71
CA ALA A 126 -5.67 -6.25 12.94
C ALA A 126 -7.04 -6.39 13.62
N ASN A 127 -7.82 -7.38 13.21
CA ASN A 127 -8.94 -7.84 14.00
C ASN A 127 -8.33 -8.51 15.23
N GLY A 128 -8.41 -7.85 16.38
CA GLY A 128 -8.25 -8.52 17.66
C GLY A 128 -9.29 -9.64 17.77
N GLY A 129 -8.83 -10.82 18.20
CA GLY A 129 -9.63 -12.03 18.42
C GLY A 129 -9.40 -13.05 17.30
N SER A 130 -8.77 -14.19 17.51
CA SER A 130 -8.82 -15.06 18.69
C SER A 130 -7.47 -15.73 18.96
N GLU A 131 -7.07 -15.69 20.22
CA GLU A 131 -6.10 -16.63 20.82
C GLU A 131 -6.44 -18.06 20.37
N GLY A 132 -5.56 -18.65 19.57
CA GLY A 132 -5.47 -20.10 19.48
C GLY A 132 -4.91 -20.60 20.79
N VAL A 133 -5.78 -20.73 21.80
CA VAL A 133 -5.49 -21.45 23.04
C VAL A 133 -5.03 -22.83 22.62
N THR A 134 -3.74 -23.06 22.83
CA THR A 134 -3.07 -24.34 22.68
C THR A 134 -3.89 -25.35 23.50
N GLY A 135 -4.51 -26.31 22.82
CA GLY A 135 -5.25 -27.37 23.49
C GLY A 135 -4.33 -28.05 24.53
N PRO A 136 -4.85 -28.44 25.70
CA PRO A 136 -4.03 -29.15 26.66
C PRO A 136 -3.56 -30.47 26.04
N GLN A 137 -2.25 -30.55 25.82
CA GLN A 137 -1.53 -31.75 25.49
C GLN A 137 -1.80 -32.76 26.61
N SER A 138 -2.57 -33.80 26.30
CA SER A 138 -2.87 -34.89 27.21
C SER A 138 -1.57 -35.65 27.50
N PRO A 139 -1.10 -35.75 28.76
CA PRO A 139 0.02 -36.61 29.06
C PRO A 139 -0.45 -38.07 29.18
N GLU A 140 0.14 -38.93 28.36
CA GLU A 140 0.07 -40.37 28.51
C GLU A 140 0.48 -40.82 29.93
N GLY A 141 -0.18 -41.89 30.41
CA GLY A 141 0.45 -42.85 31.31
C GLY A 141 0.03 -42.79 32.78
N LYS A 142 -0.97 -43.62 33.12
CA LYS A 142 -0.93 -44.49 34.33
C LYS A 142 -2.06 -45.52 34.28
N ARG A 143 -1.83 -46.65 33.61
CA ARG A 143 -2.61 -47.87 33.84
C ARG A 143 -2.08 -48.52 35.12
N PHE A 144 -2.67 -48.13 36.26
CA PHE A 144 -2.57 -48.88 37.50
C PHE A 144 -3.38 -50.17 37.35
N GLY A 145 -2.71 -51.31 37.42
CA GLY A 145 -3.33 -52.63 37.53
C GLY A 145 -2.55 -53.43 38.56
N MET A 146 -3.03 -53.39 39.81
CA MET A 146 -2.48 -54.10 40.96
C MET A 146 -2.68 -55.63 40.88
N PRO A 147 -1.93 -56.41 41.69
CA PRO A 147 -1.88 -57.87 41.61
C PRO A 147 -3.06 -58.53 42.34
N GLN A 148 -3.45 -59.72 41.89
CA GLN A 148 -4.28 -60.65 42.67
C GLN A 148 -3.66 -62.05 42.57
N GLN A 149 -3.26 -62.56 43.72
CA GLN A 149 -2.81 -63.93 43.93
C GLN A 149 -4.02 -64.84 44.19
N GLN A 150 -3.85 -66.12 43.87
CA GLN A 150 -4.34 -67.30 44.58
C GLN A 150 -5.86 -67.63 44.50
N THR A 151 -6.17 -68.82 43.95
CA THR A 151 -6.51 -70.02 44.75
C THR A 151 -6.13 -71.26 43.95
#